data_AF-A0AAU5DKH1-F1
#
_entry.id   AF-A0AAU5DKH1-F1
#
_cell.length_a   1.000
_cell.length_b   1.000
_cell.length_c   1.000
_cell.angle_alpha   90.00
_cell.angle_beta   90.00
_cell.angle_gamma   90.00
#
_symmetry.space_group_name_H-M   'P 1'
#
loop_
_entity.id
_entity.type
_entity.pdbx_description
1 polymer ?
#
loop_
_entity_poly.entity_id
_entity_poly.type
_entity_poly.pdbx_seq_one_letter_code
_entity_poly.pdbx_strand_id
1 'polypeptide(L)'
;MPQIRLMGSDSDDVQRTADAVVRALRAWPECRVGDVSSPVPNRRGTGCRIYIEVLADVADQVEVMVERDDQAQQDRPVQRRALPAGRGRRLPR
;
A
#
# COMPACT_ATOMS: atom_id res chain seq x y z
N MET A 1 15.21 -5.68 -7.69
CA MET A 1 15.49 -4.54 -6.80
C MET A 1 14.31 -4.37 -5.87
N PRO A 2 14.53 -4.22 -4.55
CA PRO A 2 13.44 -4.02 -3.61
C PRO A 2 12.72 -2.70 -3.90
N GLN A 3 11.40 -2.69 -3.65
CA GLN A 3 10.55 -1.54 -3.94
C GLN A 3 9.60 -1.30 -2.78
N ILE A 4 9.47 -0.05 -2.37
CA ILE A 4 8.45 0.40 -1.43
C ILE A 4 7.27 0.92 -2.24
N ARG A 5 6.07 0.41 -1.91
CA ARG A 5 4.80 0.89 -2.49
C ARG A 5 4.01 1.60 -1.42
N LEU A 6 3.90 2.92 -1.55
CA LEU A 6 3.02 3.74 -0.72
C LEU A 6 1.64 3.81 -1.36
N MET A 7 0.60 3.71 -0.55
CA MET A 7 -0.79 3.78 -0.99
C MET A 7 -1.59 4.72 -0.07
N GLY A 8 -2.50 5.48 -0.64
CA GLY A 8 -3.40 6.33 0.13
C GLY A 8 -4.53 6.91 -0.72
N SER A 9 -5.50 7.53 -0.06
CA SER A 9 -6.72 8.06 -0.67
C SER A 9 -6.54 9.43 -1.32
N ASP A 10 -5.56 10.21 -0.85
CA ASP A 10 -5.26 11.57 -1.29
C ASP A 10 -3.87 11.63 -1.92
N SER A 11 -3.72 12.31 -3.06
CA SER A 11 -2.45 12.35 -3.79
C SER A 11 -1.38 13.16 -3.07
N ASP A 12 -1.77 14.25 -2.42
CA ASP A 12 -0.85 15.21 -1.85
C ASP A 12 -0.29 14.67 -0.53
N ASP A 13 -1.13 13.99 0.25
CA ASP A 13 -0.71 13.25 1.45
C ASP A 13 0.25 12.11 1.12
N VAL A 14 -0.05 11.33 0.07
CA VAL A 14 0.81 10.23 -0.36
C VAL A 14 2.14 10.77 -0.89
N GLN A 15 2.13 11.88 -1.63
CA GLN A 15 3.35 12.54 -2.09
C GLN A 15 4.19 13.08 -0.92
N ARG A 16 3.58 13.79 0.04
CA ARG A 16 4.29 14.27 1.24
C ARG A 16 4.91 13.13 2.03
N THR A 17 4.19 12.01 2.13
CA THR A 17 4.70 10.80 2.80
C THR A 17 5.86 10.20 2.02
N ALA A 18 5.77 10.13 0.68
CA ALA A 18 6.85 9.66 -0.17
C ALA A 18 8.12 10.53 -0.01
N ASP A 19 7.98 11.85 0.01
CA ASP A 19 9.09 12.78 0.19
C ASP A 19 9.77 12.57 1.56
N ALA A 20 8.98 12.35 2.62
CA ALA A 20 9.50 12.05 3.95
C ALA A 20 10.26 10.71 3.98
N VAL A 21 9.71 9.66 3.35
CA VAL A 21 10.37 8.35 3.23
C VAL A 21 11.66 8.47 2.44
N VAL A 22 11.67 9.16 1.31
CA VAL A 22 12.87 9.39 0.49
C VAL A 22 13.94 10.14 1.29
N ARG A 23 13.55 11.16 2.08
CA ARG A 23 14.49 11.88 2.96
C ARG A 23 15.12 10.95 3.99
N ALA A 24 14.33 10.08 4.62
CA ALA A 24 14.82 9.10 5.58
C ALA A 24 15.76 8.09 4.93
N LEU A 25 15.38 7.52 3.77
CA LEU A 25 16.21 6.55 3.05
C LEU A 25 17.54 7.14 2.59
N ARG A 26 17.55 8.41 2.14
CA ARG A 26 18.79 9.11 1.76
C ARG A 26 19.71 9.41 2.94
N ALA A 27 19.17 9.48 4.15
CA ALA A 27 19.96 9.65 5.36
C ALA A 27 20.60 8.34 5.84
N TRP A 28 20.19 7.18 5.31
CA TRP A 28 20.76 5.87 5.64
C TRP A 28 21.94 5.57 4.70
N PRO A 29 23.19 5.47 5.21
CA PRO A 29 24.39 5.32 4.38
C PRO A 29 24.44 4.09 3.46
N GLU A 30 23.83 2.99 3.86
CA GLU A 30 23.83 1.70 3.14
C GLU A 30 22.69 1.60 2.11
N CYS A 31 21.82 2.61 2.07
CA CYS A 31 20.64 2.64 1.22
C CYS A 31 20.81 3.69 0.13
N ARG A 32 20.58 3.30 -1.11
CA ARG A 32 20.43 4.22 -2.24
C ARG A 32 18.98 4.23 -2.68
N VAL A 33 18.48 5.41 -3.02
CA VAL A 33 17.13 5.57 -3.59
C VAL A 33 17.27 5.59 -5.11
N GLY A 34 16.55 4.71 -5.79
CA GLY A 34 16.45 4.67 -7.25
C GLY A 34 15.31 5.57 -7.75
N ASP A 35 14.59 5.10 -8.76
CA ASP A 35 13.47 5.85 -9.33
C ASP A 35 12.29 5.97 -8.35
N VAL A 36 11.68 7.17 -8.36
CA VAL A 36 10.46 7.46 -7.60
C VAL A 36 9.38 7.87 -8.59
N SER A 37 8.25 7.15 -8.58
CA SER A 37 7.14 7.48 -9.47
C SER A 37 6.40 8.72 -8.99
N SER A 38 5.81 9.48 -9.92
CA SER A 38 4.72 10.39 -9.59
C SER A 38 3.50 9.61 -9.05
N PRO A 39 2.52 10.26 -8.38
CA PRO A 39 1.31 9.60 -7.92
C PRO A 39 0.60 8.89 -9.08
N VAL A 40 0.43 7.57 -8.96
CA VAL A 40 -0.26 6.75 -9.94
C VAL A 40 -1.67 6.47 -9.41
N PRO A 41 -2.75 6.86 -10.11
CA PRO A 41 -4.10 6.54 -9.66
C PRO A 41 -4.36 5.03 -9.67
N ASN A 42 -5.17 4.55 -8.74
CA ASN A 42 -5.58 3.15 -8.70
C ASN A 42 -6.48 2.82 -9.90
N ARG A 43 -6.27 1.64 -10.53
CA ARG A 43 -7.14 1.19 -11.63
C ARG A 43 -8.58 0.90 -11.19
N ARG A 44 -8.77 0.56 -9.91
CA ARG A 44 -10.07 0.26 -9.30
C ARG A 44 -10.11 0.89 -7.92
N GLY A 45 -11.17 1.65 -7.63
CA GLY A 45 -11.32 2.38 -6.38
C GLY A 45 -10.66 3.76 -6.38
N THR A 46 -10.84 4.48 -5.28
CA THR A 46 -10.25 5.81 -5.07
C THR A 46 -8.79 5.72 -4.65
N GLY A 47 -8.09 6.86 -4.70
CA GLY A 47 -6.72 6.97 -4.22
C GLY A 47 -5.64 6.68 -5.26
N CYS A 48 -4.40 6.72 -4.77
CA CYS A 48 -3.20 6.60 -5.58
C CYS A 48 -2.13 5.76 -4.89
N ARG A 49 -1.07 5.49 -5.65
CA ARG A 49 0.12 4.78 -5.21
C ARG A 49 1.37 5.46 -5.73
N ILE A 50 2.42 5.45 -4.92
CA ILE A 50 3.76 5.87 -5.31
C ILE A 50 4.69 4.68 -5.13
N TYR A 51 5.56 4.50 -6.12
CA TYR A 51 6.59 3.47 -6.12
C TYR A 51 7.95 4.14 -5.87
N ILE A 52 8.68 3.63 -4.89
CA ILE A 52 10.04 4.07 -4.56
C ILE A 52 10.95 2.86 -4.75
N GLU A 53 11.83 2.91 -5.72
CA GLU A 53 12.87 1.91 -5.89
C GLU A 53 13.97 2.11 -4.83
N VAL A 54 14.38 1.00 -4.22
CA VAL A 54 15.43 1.00 -3.22
C VAL A 54 16.56 0.10 -3.67
N LEU A 55 17.78 0.63 -3.56
CA LEU A 55 19.04 -0.01 -3.86
C LEU A 55 19.77 -0.17 -2.54
N ALA A 56 19.46 -1.22 -1.81
CA ALA A 56 20.11 -1.55 -0.57
C ALA A 56 20.62 -2.99 -0.63
N ASP A 57 21.81 -3.22 -0.08
CA ASP A 57 22.41 -4.55 0.07
C ASP A 57 21.76 -5.22 1.28
N VAL A 58 20.44 -5.42 1.21
CA VAL A 58 19.67 -6.01 2.30
C VAL A 58 19.77 -7.52 2.16
N ALA A 59 20.40 -8.17 3.13
CA ALA A 59 20.30 -9.62 3.29
C ALA A 59 18.82 -10.02 3.31
N ASP A 60 18.49 -11.11 2.62
CA ASP A 60 17.15 -11.46 2.15
C ASP A 60 15.97 -11.20 3.13
N GLN A 61 14.94 -10.55 2.60
CA GLN A 61 13.54 -10.48 3.07
C GLN A 61 13.30 -9.92 4.48
N VAL A 62 13.13 -8.60 4.56
CA VAL A 62 12.57 -7.92 5.73
C VAL A 62 11.16 -7.41 5.40
N GLU A 63 10.14 -7.97 6.06
CA GLU A 63 8.77 -7.45 6.04
C GLU A 63 8.58 -6.48 7.21
N VAL A 64 8.30 -5.21 6.90
CA VAL A 64 8.03 -4.17 7.91
C VAL A 64 6.57 -3.76 7.81
N MET A 65 5.81 -3.99 8.88
CA MET A 65 4.45 -3.51 9.03
C MET A 65 4.47 -2.27 9.94
N VAL A 66 3.94 -1.15 9.44
CA VAL A 66 3.77 0.08 10.22
C VAL A 66 2.29 0.25 10.52
N GLU A 67 1.93 0.09 11.78
CA GLU A 67 0.59 0.42 12.28
C GLU A 67 0.58 1.89 12.75
N ARG A 68 -0.51 2.61 12.51
CA ARG A 68 -0.67 3.98 13.02
C ARG A 68 -1.15 3.92 14.46
N ASP A 69 -0.47 4.62 15.37
CA ASP A 69 -0.89 4.75 16.78
C ASP A 69 -2.29 5.39 16.92
N ASP A 70 -2.75 6.14 15.91
CA ASP A 70 -4.02 6.86 15.94
C ASP A 70 -5.25 5.97 15.68
N GLN A 71 -5.08 4.69 15.34
CA GLN A 71 -6.21 3.78 15.22
C GLN A 71 -6.58 3.24 16.59
N ALA A 72 -7.51 3.95 17.24
CA ALA A 72 -8.30 3.39 18.34
C ALA A 72 -8.85 2.02 17.91
N GLN A 73 -8.28 0.98 18.51
CA GLN A 73 -8.74 -0.39 18.64
C GLN A 73 -10.21 -0.59 18.26
N GLN A 74 -10.49 -0.84 16.98
CA GLN A 74 -11.78 -1.38 16.56
C GLN A 74 -11.70 -2.90 16.59
N ASP A 75 -11.63 -3.44 17.80
CA ASP A 75 -12.03 -4.81 18.10
C ASP A 75 -13.52 -4.96 17.75
N ARG A 76 -13.81 -5.26 16.49
CA ARG A 76 -15.12 -5.82 16.10
C ARG A 76 -14.87 -7.16 15.43
N PRO A 77 -15.42 -8.26 15.96
CA PRO A 77 -15.33 -9.55 15.29
C PRO A 77 -16.07 -9.44 13.95
N VAL A 78 -15.33 -9.70 12.87
CA VAL A 78 -15.88 -9.81 11.52
C VAL A 78 -16.81 -11.02 11.50
N GLN A 79 -18.10 -10.80 11.78
CA GLN A 79 -19.14 -11.76 11.43
C GLN A 79 -19.14 -11.90 9.91
N ARG A 80 -18.54 -12.99 9.41
CA ARG A 80 -18.67 -13.43 8.03
C ARG A 80 -20.17 -13.55 7.68
N ARG A 81 -20.73 -12.55 7.03
CA ARG A 81 -22.02 -12.69 6.34
C ARG A 81 -21.80 -13.64 5.16
N ALA A 82 -22.33 -14.85 5.28
CA ALA A 82 -22.41 -15.80 4.18
C ALA A 82 -23.17 -15.15 3.01
N LEU A 83 -22.61 -15.25 1.81
CA LEU A 83 -23.26 -14.84 0.57
C LEU A 83 -24.48 -15.76 0.33
N PRO A 84 -25.67 -15.22 0.02
CA PRO A 84 -26.82 -16.05 -0.27
C PRO A 84 -26.61 -16.82 -1.58
N ALA A 85 -26.87 -18.14 -1.54
CA ALA A 85 -26.84 -19.03 -2.69
C ALA A 85 -27.84 -18.55 -3.75
N GLY A 86 -27.32 -17.86 -4.78
CA GLY A 86 -28.07 -17.35 -5.92
C GLY A 86 -28.57 -18.48 -6.83
N ARG A 87 -29.83 -18.84 -6.60
CA ARG A 87 -30.71 -19.71 -7.39
C ARG A 87 -30.75 -19.27 -8.87
N GLY A 88 -29.95 -19.92 -9.72
CA GLY A 88 -29.95 -19.73 -11.18
C GLY A 88 -31.17 -20.40 -11.84
N ARG A 89 -32.08 -19.57 -12.34
CA ARG A 89 -33.27 -19.92 -13.14
C ARG A 89 -32.89 -20.69 -14.42
N ARG A 90 -33.58 -21.80 -14.71
CA ARG A 90 -33.65 -22.41 -16.05
C ARG A 90 -34.45 -21.47 -16.96
N LEU A 91 -33.91 -21.14 -18.14
CA LEU A 91 -34.64 -20.50 -19.24
C LEU A 91 -35.36 -21.59 -20.06
N PRO A 92 -36.66 -21.47 -20.35
CA PRO A 92 -37.32 -22.35 -21.32
C PRO A 92 -37.09 -21.85 -22.76
N ARG A 93 -36.95 -22.81 -23.68
CA ARG A 93 -37.23 -22.63 -25.12
C ARG A 93 -38.63 -23.16 -25.40
#